data_AF-A0A0F3IMT6-F1
#
_entry.id   AF-A0A0F3IMT6-F1
#
_cell.length_a   1.000
_cell.length_b   1.000
_cell.length_c   1.000
_cell.angle_alpha   90.00
_cell.angle_beta   90.00
_cell.angle_gamma   90.00
#
_symmetry.space_group_name_H-M   'P 1'
#
loop_
_entity.id
_entity.type
_entity.pdbx_description
1 polymer ?
#
loop_
_entity_poly.entity_id
_entity_poly.type
_entity_poly.pdbx_seq_one_letter_code
_entity_poly.pdbx_strand_id
1 'polypeptide(L)'
;MFKNISPFVLIEPTQEDICLSEYAANPIGPHQSEQVGWVEPVETATGDNLTVMLNEGQEMLCMRIEKRVLPASAVNKKVSRRNQKNQS
;
A
#
# COMPACT_ATOMS: atom_id res chain seq x y z
N MET A 1 11.65 3.87 15.45
CA MET A 1 12.31 2.58 15.71
C MET A 1 11.49 1.46 15.08
N PHE A 2 12.13 0.52 14.38
CA PHE A 2 11.44 -0.62 13.76
C PHE A 2 10.92 -1.58 14.83
N LYS A 3 9.67 -2.03 14.69
CA LYS A 3 9.06 -3.03 15.60
C LYS A 3 9.50 -4.45 15.27
N ASN A 4 9.77 -4.73 13.99
CA ASN A 4 10.22 -6.00 13.47
C ASN A 4 11.30 -5.74 12.42
N ILE A 5 12.30 -6.63 12.32
CA ILE A 5 13.40 -6.53 11.36
C ILE A 5 13.49 -7.86 10.61
N SER A 6 13.48 -7.77 9.28
CA SER A 6 13.72 -8.90 8.38
C SER A 6 14.84 -8.52 7.41
N PRO A 7 16.09 -8.91 7.68
CA PRO A 7 17.20 -8.55 6.82
C PRO A 7 17.09 -9.26 5.47
N PHE A 8 17.52 -8.58 4.40
CA PHE A 8 17.68 -9.15 3.08
C PHE A 8 18.98 -8.63 2.46
N VAL A 9 19.57 -9.40 1.55
CA VAL A 9 20.76 -9.00 0.81
C VAL A 9 20.33 -8.61 -0.59
N LEU A 10 20.66 -7.38 -0.99
CA LEU A 10 20.48 -6.95 -2.37
C LEU A 10 21.56 -7.60 -3.23
N ILE A 11 21.16 -8.49 -4.14
CA ILE A 11 22.05 -9.06 -5.15
C ILE A 11 22.01 -8.09 -6.32
N GLU A 12 23.10 -7.36 -6.55
CA GLU A 12 23.36 -6.32 -7.58
C GLU A 12 22.13 -5.53 -8.08
N PRO A 13 22.06 -4.20 -7.86
CA PRO A 13 20.98 -3.42 -8.44
C PRO A 13 21.06 -3.52 -9.97
N THR A 14 20.10 -4.20 -10.58
CA THR A 14 19.81 -4.00 -12.00
C THR A 14 19.55 -2.51 -12.17
N GLN A 15 20.36 -1.83 -12.97
CA GLN A 15 20.25 -0.40 -13.30
C GLN A 15 18.98 -0.11 -14.10
N GLU A 16 17.82 -0.41 -13.53
CA GLU A 16 16.58 0.19 -13.96
C GLU A 16 16.37 1.38 -13.02
N ASP A 17 16.45 2.58 -13.60
CA ASP A 17 16.11 3.83 -12.91
C ASP A 17 14.60 3.83 -12.61
N ILE A 18 14.19 3.07 -11.60
CA ILE A 18 12.79 3.05 -11.15
C ILE A 18 12.52 4.35 -10.43
N CYS A 19 11.74 5.22 -11.06
CA CYS A 19 11.29 6.45 -10.42
C CYS A 19 10.18 6.11 -9.41
N LEU A 20 10.47 6.22 -8.11
CA LEU A 20 9.51 5.92 -7.04
C LEU A 20 8.17 6.68 -7.18
N SER A 21 8.20 7.86 -7.82
CA SER A 21 7.02 8.69 -8.08
C SER A 21 6.00 8.02 -9.00
N GLU A 22 6.44 7.18 -9.94
CA GLU A 22 5.54 6.41 -10.81
C GLU A 22 4.69 5.40 -10.02
N TYR A 23 5.20 4.99 -8.85
CA TYR A 23 4.56 4.05 -7.94
C TYR A 23 4.11 4.71 -6.64
N ALA A 24 3.93 6.03 -6.64
CA ALA A 24 3.40 6.77 -5.51
C ALA A 24 1.99 6.28 -5.15
N ALA A 25 1.67 6.26 -3.85
CA ALA A 25 0.37 5.84 -3.37
C ALA A 25 -0.72 6.82 -3.85
N ASN A 26 -1.72 6.27 -4.54
CA ASN A 26 -2.94 7.00 -4.90
C ASN A 26 -4.11 6.52 -4.02
N PRO A 27 -5.24 7.23 -3.96
CA PRO A 27 -6.42 6.78 -3.23
C PRO A 27 -7.05 5.54 -3.88
N ILE A 28 -7.51 4.58 -3.05
CA ILE A 28 -8.14 3.36 -3.52
C ILE A 28 -9.39 3.63 -4.38
N GLY A 29 -9.44 3.02 -5.57
CA GLY A 29 -10.57 3.13 -6.48
C GLY A 29 -11.85 2.47 -5.93
N PRO A 30 -13.03 2.82 -6.48
CA PRO A 30 -14.32 2.36 -5.97
C PRO A 30 -14.55 0.84 -6.09
N HIS A 31 -13.81 0.16 -6.96
CA HIS A 31 -13.92 -1.28 -7.22
C HIS A 31 -12.64 -2.06 -6.93
N GLN A 32 -11.60 -1.39 -6.43
CA GLN A 32 -10.36 -2.03 -6.02
C GLN A 32 -10.50 -2.59 -4.60
N SER A 33 -10.00 -3.80 -4.39
CA SER A 33 -9.96 -4.44 -3.07
C SER A 33 -8.76 -3.98 -2.25
N GLU A 34 -7.67 -3.66 -2.93
CA GLU A 34 -6.39 -3.26 -2.34
C GLU A 34 -5.67 -2.28 -3.27
N GLN A 35 -4.90 -1.39 -2.67
CA GLN A 35 -3.93 -0.53 -3.34
C GLN A 35 -2.62 -0.47 -2.55
N VAL A 36 -1.51 -0.45 -3.27
CA VAL A 36 -0.16 -0.36 -2.73
C VAL A 36 0.57 0.79 -3.43
N GLY A 37 1.38 1.54 -2.69
CA GLY A 37 2.29 2.53 -3.27
C GLY A 37 3.22 3.16 -2.25
N TRP A 38 4.24 3.86 -2.76
CA TRP A 38 5.22 4.58 -1.96
C TRP A 38 4.61 5.85 -1.36
N VAL A 39 5.00 6.15 -0.12
CA VAL A 39 4.64 7.37 0.58
C VAL A 39 5.88 7.95 1.26
N GLU A 40 5.81 9.22 1.60
CA GLU A 40 6.82 9.85 2.42
C GLU A 40 6.97 9.11 3.78
N PRO A 41 8.19 8.69 4.17
CA PRO A 41 8.42 8.01 5.44
C PRO A 41 8.14 8.85 6.70
N VAL A 42 8.26 10.17 6.58
CA VAL A 42 8.07 11.14 7.68
C VAL A 42 7.23 12.27 7.13
N GLU A 43 5.99 12.44 7.60
CA GLU A 43 5.11 13.52 7.12
C GLU A 43 5.81 14.89 7.23
N THR A 44 6.21 15.44 6.09
CA THR A 44 6.69 16.83 6.00
C THR A 44 5.60 17.71 5.43
N ALA A 45 5.72 19.02 5.62
CA ALA A 45 4.78 19.98 5.06
C ALA A 45 4.74 20.00 3.51
N THR A 46 5.73 19.38 2.86
CA THR A 46 5.89 19.39 1.39
C THR A 46 5.34 18.15 0.70
N GLY A 47 5.21 17.00 1.38
CA GLY A 47 4.53 15.79 0.85
C GLY A 47 5.14 15.12 -0.40
N ASP A 48 6.21 15.68 -0.97
CA ASP A 48 6.73 15.28 -2.29
C ASP A 48 7.96 14.36 -2.23
N ASN A 49 8.50 14.07 -1.04
CA ASN A 49 9.75 13.31 -0.89
C ASN A 49 9.50 11.86 -0.46
N LEU A 50 9.54 10.92 -1.42
CA LEU A 50 9.30 9.49 -1.17
C LEU A 50 10.50 8.76 -0.54
N THR A 51 11.62 9.46 -0.36
CA THR A 51 12.86 8.96 0.24
C THR A 51 13.30 9.88 1.37
N VAL A 52 13.78 9.32 2.47
CA VAL A 52 14.46 10.10 3.52
C VAL A 52 15.86 9.56 3.71
N MET A 53 16.86 10.42 3.48
CA MET A 53 18.24 10.15 3.90
C MET A 53 18.32 10.23 5.41
N LEU A 54 18.78 9.15 6.05
CA LEU A 54 18.96 9.13 7.50
C LEU A 54 20.34 9.69 7.86
N ASN A 55 21.39 8.87 7.70
CA ASN A 55 22.80 9.20 7.90
C ASN A 55 23.65 8.21 7.09
N GLU A 56 24.89 8.57 6.75
CA GLU A 56 25.92 7.62 6.25
C GLU A 56 25.46 6.69 5.10
N GLY A 57 24.75 7.24 4.12
CA GLY A 57 24.29 6.48 2.95
C GLY A 57 23.11 5.54 3.23
N GLN A 58 22.45 5.65 4.39
CA GLN A 58 21.23 4.92 4.71
C GLN A 58 20.00 5.69 4.20
N GLU A 59 19.15 4.98 3.49
CA GLU A 59 17.88 5.48 2.97
C GLU A 59 16.71 4.80 3.66
N MET A 60 15.66 5.58 3.94
CA MET A 60 14.39 5.07 4.40
C MET A 60 13.33 5.24 3.31
N LEU A 61 12.60 4.16 3.08
CA LEU A 61 11.42 4.11 2.21
C LEU A 61 10.21 3.65 3.04
N CYS A 62 9.02 4.11 2.65
CA CYS A 62 7.78 3.71 3.29
C CYS A 62 6.74 3.32 2.23
N MET A 63 6.12 2.15 2.41
CA MET A 63 5.07 1.66 1.53
C MET A 63 3.74 1.63 2.28
N ARG A 64 2.71 2.24 1.68
CA ARG A 64 1.34 2.21 2.19
C ARG A 64 0.55 1.12 1.49
N ILE A 65 -0.20 0.35 2.27
CA ILE A 65 -1.18 -0.62 1.76
C ILE A 65 -2.56 -0.20 2.26
N GLU A 66 -3.44 0.17 1.35
CA GLU A 66 -4.85 0.43 1.63
C GLU A 66 -5.68 -0.79 1.24
N LYS A 67 -6.49 -1.30 2.17
CA LYS A 67 -7.37 -2.46 1.92
C LYS A 67 -8.81 -2.09 2.19
N ARG A 68 -9.69 -2.46 1.26
CA ARG A 68 -11.13 -2.28 1.47
C ARG A 68 -11.63 -3.29 2.50
N VAL A 69 -12.27 -2.78 3.54
CA VAL A 69 -12.89 -3.61 4.56
C VAL A 69 -14.20 -4.18 4.02
N LEU A 70 -14.14 -5.42 3.51
CA LEU A 70 -15.31 -6.19 3.08
C LEU A 70 -15.38 -7.51 3.86
N PRO A 71 -15.99 -7.51 5.06
CA PRO A 71 -16.14 -8.72 5.84
C PRO A 71 -16.98 -9.75 5.08
N ALA A 72 -16.51 -11.00 5.01
CA ALA A 72 -17.23 -12.08 4.35
C ALA A 72 -18.67 -12.24 4.88
N SER A 73 -18.87 -11.99 6.17
CA SER A 73 -20.19 -12.00 6.81
C SER A 73 -21.16 -10.98 6.22
N ALA A 74 -20.70 -9.78 5.87
CA ALA A 74 -21.52 -8.74 5.26
C ALA A 74 -21.89 -9.10 3.81
N VAL A 75 -20.94 -9.64 3.06
CA VAL A 75 -21.15 -10.11 1.68
C VAL A 75 -22.18 -11.24 1.66
N ASN A 76 -21.99 -12.26 2.50
CA ASN A 76 -22.88 -13.44 2.56
C ASN A 76 -24.32 -13.06 2.94
N LYS A 77 -24.50 -12.14 3.91
CA LYS A 77 -25.83 -11.61 4.26
C LYS A 77 -26.51 -10.94 3.07
N LYS A 78 -25.76 -10.16 2.28
CA LYS A 78 -26.30 -9.44 1.13
C LYS A 78 -26.68 -10.38 -0.02
N VAL A 79 -25.85 -11.39 -0.30
CA VAL A 79 -26.14 -12.43 -1.31
C VAL A 79 -27.39 -13.23 -0.93
N SER A 80 -27.48 -13.67 0.32
CA SER A 80 -28.62 -14.45 0.82
C SER A 80 -29.96 -13.73 0.67
N ARG A 81 -30.00 -12.42 1.00
CA ARG A 81 -31.20 -11.58 0.83
C ARG A 81 -31.62 -11.43 -0.64
N ARG A 82 -30.66 -11.40 -1.57
CA ARG A 82 -30.94 -11.30 -3.01
C ARG A 82 -31.58 -12.58 -3.53
N ASN A 83 -31.07 -13.73 -3.11
CA ASN A 83 -31.61 -15.04 -3.50
C ASN A 83 -33.04 -15.26 -3.01
N GLN A 84 -33.36 -14.82 -1.79
CA GLN A 84 -34.74 -14.90 -1.26
C GLN A 84 -35.73 -14.09 -2.09
N LYS A 85 -35.36 -12.87 -2.52
CA LYS A 85 -36.22 -12.02 -3.35
C LYS A 85 -36.49 -12.57 -4.75
N ASN A 86 -35.58 -13.37 -5.30
CA ASN A 86 -35.74 -13.97 -6.63
C ASN A 86 -36.56 -15.28 -6.61
N GLN A 87 -36.85 -15.82 -5.41
CA GLN A 87 -37.68 -17.01 -5.22
C GLN A 87 -39.13 -16.67 -4.79
N SER A 88 -39.45 -15.38 -4.69
CA SER A 88 -40.78 -14.83 -4.34
C SER A 88 -41.45 -14.28 -5.58
#